data_AF-A0A838J420-F1
#
_entry.id   AF-A0A838J420-F1
#
_cell.length_a   1.000
_cell.length_b   1.000
_cell.length_c   1.000
_cell.angle_alpha   90.00
_cell.angle_beta   90.00
_cell.angle_gamma   90.00
#
_symmetry.space_group_name_H-M   'P 1'
#
loop_
_entity.id
_entity.type
_entity.pdbx_description
1 polymer ?
#
loop_
_entity_poly.entity_id
_entity_poly.type
_entity_poly.pdbx_seq_one_letter_code
_entity_poly.pdbx_strand_id
1 'polypeptide(L)'
;MQNCGESIGATSPHATFLIIAGTPEARKSFDTIPLTLRVDDIQAVIKELESLGAEQITKEKAGPTGVNVHYRHPDGLLVEYVEQQQEKLKKVLVSPNKGE
;
A
#
# COMPACT_ATOMS: atom_id res chain seq x y z
N MET A 1 19.05 -17.50 0.52
CA MET A 1 18.05 -17.08 1.54
C MET A 1 17.20 -16.01 0.91
N GLN A 2 15.88 -16.23 0.83
CA GLN A 2 14.94 -15.31 0.21
C GLN A 2 14.78 -14.10 1.15
N ASN A 3 15.22 -12.92 0.72
CA ASN A 3 15.02 -11.68 1.49
C ASN A 3 13.58 -11.20 1.30
N CYS A 4 12.64 -11.79 2.06
CA CYS A 4 11.26 -11.33 2.08
C CYS A 4 11.13 -10.17 3.08
N GLY A 5 10.98 -8.95 2.57
CA GLY A 5 10.41 -7.86 3.36
C GLY A 5 8.91 -8.08 3.47
N GLU A 6 8.35 -7.97 4.68
CA GLU A 6 6.91 -8.13 4.90
C GLU A 6 6.31 -6.80 5.34
N SER A 7 5.10 -6.52 4.85
CA SER A 7 4.32 -5.36 5.26
C SER A 7 2.93 -5.81 5.70
N ILE A 8 2.46 -5.26 6.81
CA ILE A 8 1.11 -5.50 7.31
C ILE A 8 0.46 -4.18 7.74
N GLY A 9 -0.79 -3.99 7.35
CA GLY A 9 -1.63 -2.90 7.82
C GLY A 9 -2.48 -3.34 9.00
N ALA A 10 -2.50 -2.55 10.07
CA ALA A 10 -3.36 -2.75 11.23
C ALA A 10 -4.18 -1.48 11.48
N THR A 11 -5.50 -1.62 11.63
CA THR A 11 -6.42 -0.49 11.78
C THR A 11 -7.41 -0.74 12.92
N SER A 12 -7.77 0.32 13.62
CA SER A 12 -8.73 0.36 14.73
C SER A 12 -9.46 1.71 14.72
N PRO A 13 -10.53 1.89 15.52
CA PRO A 13 -11.20 3.19 15.64
C PRO A 13 -10.30 4.34 16.13
N HIS A 14 -9.16 4.03 16.75
CA HIS A 14 -8.30 5.01 17.38
C HIS A 14 -6.95 5.21 16.68
N ALA A 15 -6.53 4.25 15.85
CA ALA A 15 -5.23 4.29 15.19
C ALA A 15 -5.17 3.38 13.97
N THR A 16 -4.36 3.78 13.00
CA THR A 16 -3.97 2.98 11.84
C THR A 16 -2.45 2.97 11.73
N PHE A 17 -1.88 1.79 11.57
CA PHE A 17 -0.44 1.56 11.44
C PHE A 17 -0.15 0.75 10.18
N LEU A 18 0.93 1.11 9.49
CA LEU A 18 1.60 0.28 8.50
C LEU A 18 2.94 -0.15 9.10
N ILE A 19 3.11 -1.45 9.30
CA ILE A 19 4.35 -2.02 9.84
C ILE A 19 5.10 -2.67 8.69
N ILE A 20 6.32 -2.18 8.43
CA ILE A 20 7.23 -2.73 7.41
C ILE A 20 8.44 -3.31 8.14
N ALA A 21 8.59 -4.63 8.07
CA ALA A 21 9.63 -5.37 8.76
C ALA A 21 10.52 -6.13 7.75
N GLY A 22 11.75 -6.44 8.17
CA GLY A 22 12.75 -7.11 7.33
C GLY A 22 14.14 -6.50 7.48
N THR A 23 15.12 -7.05 6.76
CA THR A 23 16.48 -6.49 6.72
C THR A 23 16.49 -5.11 6.05
N PRO A 24 17.52 -4.27 6.26
CA PRO A 24 17.63 -3.00 5.55
C PRO A 24 17.51 -3.13 4.03
N GLU A 25 18.13 -4.17 3.46
CA GLU A 25 18.08 -4.44 2.01
C GLU A 25 16.66 -4.77 1.54
N ALA A 26 15.91 -5.54 2.35
CA ALA A 26 14.53 -5.91 2.06
C ALA A 26 13.55 -4.73 2.20
N ARG A 27 13.87 -3.74 3.05
CA ARG A 27 13.04 -2.54 3.25
C ARG A 27 13.34 -1.40 2.29
N LYS A 28 14.47 -1.44 1.57
CA LYS A 28 14.94 -0.36 0.71
C LYS A 28 13.93 0.14 -0.32
N SER A 29 13.05 -0.73 -0.82
CA SER A 29 11.97 -0.34 -1.75
C SER A 29 10.87 0.50 -1.11
N PHE A 30 10.75 0.49 0.21
CA PHE A 30 9.77 1.27 0.97
C PHE A 30 10.34 2.61 1.43
N ASP A 31 11.67 2.76 1.51
CA ASP A 31 12.32 4.02 1.93
C ASP A 31 12.06 5.18 0.94
N THR A 32 11.68 4.88 -0.30
CA THR A 32 11.47 5.88 -1.35
C THR A 32 10.11 6.55 -1.28
N ILE A 33 9.14 5.97 -0.55
CA ILE A 33 7.77 6.48 -0.46
C ILE A 33 7.51 6.92 0.99
N PRO A 34 7.48 8.23 1.26
CA PRO A 34 7.38 8.75 2.62
C PRO A 34 5.98 8.58 3.24
N LEU A 35 4.95 8.30 2.44
CA LEU A 35 3.57 8.26 2.90
C LEU A 35 2.74 7.21 2.13
N THR A 36 2.05 6.36 2.88
CA THR A 36 1.03 5.43 2.37
C THR A 36 -0.33 5.81 2.96
N LEU A 37 -1.31 6.06 2.10
CA LEU A 37 -2.69 6.38 2.47
C LEU A 37 -3.62 5.24 2.04
N ARG A 38 -4.40 4.72 3.00
CA ARG A 38 -5.51 3.82 2.69
C ARG A 38 -6.71 4.65 2.23
N VAL A 39 -7.34 4.20 1.15
CA VAL A 39 -8.55 4.82 0.58
C VAL A 39 -9.65 3.77 0.42
N ASP A 40 -10.89 4.23 0.32
CA ASP A 40 -12.05 3.36 0.13
C ASP A 40 -12.35 3.10 -1.36
N ASP A 41 -12.04 4.05 -2.24
CA ASP A 41 -12.22 3.95 -3.70
C ASP A 41 -11.01 4.55 -4.41
N ILE A 42 -10.17 3.71 -5.00
CA ILE A 42 -8.94 4.16 -5.69
C ILE A 42 -9.26 4.97 -6.94
N GLN A 43 -10.35 4.66 -7.63
CA GLN A 43 -10.70 5.29 -8.91
C GLN A 43 -11.26 6.70 -8.69
N ALA A 44 -12.01 6.91 -7.60
CA ALA A 44 -12.43 8.25 -7.20
C ALA A 44 -11.21 9.14 -6.86
N VAL A 45 -10.26 8.61 -6.09
CA VAL A 45 -9.05 9.33 -5.70
C VAL A 45 -8.15 9.64 -6.88
N ILE A 46 -7.98 8.70 -7.82
CA ILE A 46 -7.23 8.93 -9.06
C ILE A 46 -7.79 10.13 -9.84
N LYS A 47 -9.11 10.20 -10.02
CA LYS A 47 -9.76 11.32 -10.73
C LYS A 47 -9.54 12.65 -10.02
N GLU A 48 -9.61 12.65 -8.69
CA GLU A 48 -9.34 13.85 -7.89
C GLU A 48 -7.89 14.31 -8.03
N LEU A 49 -6.93 13.39 -7.90
CA LEU A 49 -5.49 13.67 -8.04
C LEU A 49 -5.15 14.23 -9.42
N GLU A 50 -5.68 13.64 -10.48
CA GLU A 50 -5.51 14.13 -11.84
C GLU A 50 -6.10 15.53 -12.02
N SER A 51 -7.27 15.80 -11.44
CA SER A 51 -7.89 17.13 -11.48
C SER A 51 -7.08 18.20 -10.74
N LEU A 52 -6.32 17.81 -9.72
CA LEU A 52 -5.43 18.67 -8.93
C LEU A 52 -4.02 18.80 -9.55
N GLY A 53 -3.76 18.16 -10.68
CA GLY A 53 -2.47 18.23 -11.39
C GLY A 53 -1.38 17.34 -10.79
N ALA A 54 -1.74 16.31 -10.02
CA ALA A 54 -0.78 15.31 -9.57
C ALA A 54 -0.29 14.44 -10.74
N GLU A 55 0.99 14.05 -10.70
CA GLU A 55 1.62 13.18 -11.70
C GLU A 55 1.47 11.71 -11.30
N GLN A 56 0.93 10.87 -12.19
CA GLN A 56 0.88 9.42 -11.99
C GLN A 56 2.27 8.82 -12.20
N ILE A 57 2.87 8.25 -11.15
CA ILE A 57 4.21 7.65 -11.20
C ILE A 57 4.14 6.17 -11.59
N THR A 58 3.11 5.46 -11.13
CA THR A 58 2.85 4.07 -11.51
C THR A 58 1.41 3.92 -11.94
N LYS A 59 1.15 2.98 -12.86
CA LYS A 59 -0.23 2.51 -13.11
C LYS A 59 -0.75 1.74 -11.90
N GLU A 60 -2.06 1.56 -11.81
CA GLU A 60 -2.67 0.73 -10.78
C GLU A 60 -2.11 -0.69 -10.84
N LYS A 61 -1.68 -1.18 -9.68
CA LYS A 61 -1.13 -2.52 -9.53
C LYS A 61 -2.04 -3.32 -8.61
N ALA A 62 -2.62 -4.39 -9.14
CA ALA A 62 -3.37 -5.34 -8.32
C ALA A 62 -2.42 -6.20 -7.50
N GLY A 63 -2.74 -6.37 -6.22
CA GLY A 63 -2.01 -7.21 -5.28
C GLY A 63 -2.91 -8.17 -4.51
N PRO A 64 -2.30 -9.01 -3.64
CA PRO A 64 -3.02 -10.00 -2.84
C PRO A 64 -4.06 -9.41 -1.88
N THR A 65 -3.90 -8.14 -1.47
CA THR A 65 -4.75 -7.47 -0.48
C THR A 65 -5.66 -6.39 -1.08
N GLY A 66 -5.50 -6.06 -2.36
CA GLY A 66 -6.19 -4.93 -2.97
C GLY A 66 -5.48 -4.35 -4.19
N VAL A 67 -5.52 -3.03 -4.34
CA VAL A 67 -4.88 -2.28 -5.43
C VAL A 67 -4.06 -1.13 -4.85
N ASN A 68 -2.89 -0.86 -5.41
CA ASN A 68 -2.11 0.33 -5.08
C ASN A 68 -1.67 1.14 -6.31
N VAL A 69 -1.42 2.42 -6.10
CA VAL A 69 -0.94 3.36 -7.13
C VAL A 69 -0.07 4.44 -6.47
N HIS A 70 0.93 4.96 -7.19
CA HIS A 70 1.81 6.03 -6.71
C HIS A 70 1.58 7.31 -7.50
N TYR A 71 1.43 8.42 -6.78
CA TYR A 71 1.30 9.76 -7.36
C TYR A 71 2.29 10.72 -6.72
N ARG A 72 2.80 11.65 -7.52
CA ARG A 72 3.53 12.82 -7.05
C ARG A 72 2.59 14.03 -7.06
N HIS A 73 2.39 14.63 -5.90
CA HIS A 73 1.59 15.85 -5.75
C HIS A 73 2.32 17.06 -6.37
N PRO A 74 1.59 18.16 -6.68
CA PRO A 74 2.20 19.37 -7.24
C PRO A 74 3.32 19.99 -6.38
N ASP A 75 3.30 19.75 -5.07
CA ASP A 75 4.34 20.17 -4.13
C ASP A 75 5.58 19.25 -4.12
N GLY A 76 5.56 18.18 -4.91
CA GLY A 76 6.63 17.20 -5.04
C GLY A 76 6.51 15.97 -4.15
N LEU A 77 5.52 15.92 -3.24
CA LEU A 77 5.34 14.79 -2.32
C LEU A 77 4.95 13.51 -3.07
N LEU A 78 5.71 12.43 -2.86
CA LEU A 78 5.38 11.10 -3.38
C LEU A 78 4.51 10.36 -2.38
N VAL A 79 3.35 9.87 -2.83
CA VAL A 79 2.38 9.18 -1.97
C VAL A 79 1.95 7.87 -2.64
N GLU A 80 1.90 6.81 -1.84
CA GLU A 80 1.22 5.57 -2.22
C GLU A 80 -0.23 5.59 -1.73
N TYR A 81 -1.16 5.31 -2.63
CA TYR A 81 -2.57 5.09 -2.30
C TYR A 81 -2.91 3.62 -2.40
N VAL A 82 -3.60 3.09 -1.39
CA VAL A 82 -3.95 1.68 -1.29
C VAL A 82 -5.44 1.53 -1.04
N GLU A 83 -6.14 0.84 -1.92
CA GLU A 83 -7.49 0.35 -1.66
C GLU A 83 -7.41 -1.11 -1.22
N GLN A 84 -7.88 -1.38 0.01
CA GLN A 84 -7.92 -2.73 0.56
C GLN A 84 -9.25 -3.40 0.24
N GLN A 85 -9.19 -4.62 -0.29
CA GLN A 85 -10.38 -5.41 -0.60
C GLN A 85 -10.59 -6.47 0.49
N GLN A 86 -11.62 -6.28 1.33
CA GLN A 86 -11.86 -7.11 2.51
C GLN A 86 -11.97 -8.60 2.20
N GLU A 87 -12.61 -8.96 1.09
CA GLU A 87 -12.76 -10.36 0.66
C GLU A 87 -11.40 -11.03 0.37
N LYS A 88 -10.43 -10.26 -0.15
CA LYS A 88 -9.06 -10.74 -0.35
C LYS A 88 -8.29 -10.83 0.97
N LEU A 89 -8.47 -9.86 1.87
CA LEU A 89 -7.84 -9.88 3.20
C LEU A 89 -8.25 -11.10 4.02
N LYS A 90 -9.54 -11.47 4.01
CA LYS A 90 -10.01 -12.69 4.69
C LYS A 90 -9.29 -13.93 4.17
N LYS A 91 -9.04 -14.04 2.86
CA LYS A 91 -8.34 -15.19 2.27
C LYS A 91 -6.86 -15.26 2.67
N VAL A 92 -6.19 -14.10 2.77
CA VAL A 92 -4.79 -14.02 3.21
C VAL A 92 -4.67 -14.34 4.70
N LEU A 93 -5.53 -13.78 5.55
CA LEU A 93 -5.48 -13.95 7.00
C LEU A 93 -6.00 -15.33 7.49
N VAL A 94 -6.82 -16.02 6.69
CA VAL A 94 -7.39 -17.34 7.03
C VAL A 94 -6.57 -18.49 6.41
N SER A 95 -5.46 -18.20 5.71
CA SER A 95 -4.57 -19.27 5.27
C SER A 95 -3.90 -19.89 6.51
N PRO A 96 -4.15 -21.17 6.83
CA PRO A 96 -3.50 -21.80 7.97
C PRO A 96 -1.99 -21.71 7.76
N ASN A 97 -1.26 -21.29 8.79
CA ASN A 97 0.17 -21.54 8.87
C ASN A 97 0.37 -23.04 8.64
N LYS A 98 0.76 -23.43 7.43
CA LYS A 98 1.34 -24.75 7.20
C LYS A 98 2.74 -24.68 7.78
N GLY A 99 2.81 -24.85 9.10
CA GLY A 99 4.04 -25.31 9.74
C GLY A 99 4.31 -26.71 9.21
N GLU A 100 5.33 -26.83 8.37
CA GLU A 100 6.14 -28.03 8.17
C GLU A 100 7.57 -27.68 8.56
#